data_AF-A0A5J6I582-F1
#
_entry.id   AF-A0A5J6I582-F1
#
_cell.length_a   1.000
_cell.length_b   1.000
_cell.length_c   1.000
_cell.angle_alpha   90.00
_cell.angle_beta   90.00
_cell.angle_gamma   90.00
#
_symmetry.space_group_name_H-M   'P 1'
#
loop_
_entity.id
_entity.type
_entity.pdbx_description
1 polymer ?
#
loop_
_entity_poly.entity_id
_entity_poly.type
_entity_poly.pdbx_seq_one_letter_code
_entity_poly.pdbx_strand_id
1 'polypeptide(L)'
;MVYRQLLSGRLPSAAFRTDHGGMVSSIVVQYTGLLRTSDYDLWSRLRELLRAQGLDPDRTIVVDLLQEGPDHEDGQVISEEGRVYRFTLYYDQAAEHGARSARLDHWTDITDSWRRGSLATRTADAFAWMSSPESLT
;
A
#
# COMPACT_ATOMS: atom_id res chain seq x y z
N MET A 1 -3.33 -1.34 22.70
CA MET A 1 -3.04 -1.69 21.29
C MET A 1 -3.28 -0.55 20.28
N VAL A 2 -3.65 0.67 20.69
CA VAL A 2 -3.88 1.80 19.76
C VAL A 2 -2.59 2.58 19.43
N TYR A 3 -1.60 2.57 20.33
CA TYR A 3 -0.38 3.38 20.19
C TYR A 3 0.54 2.93 19.03
N ARG A 4 0.55 1.63 18.70
CA ARG A 4 1.34 1.08 17.59
C ARG A 4 0.80 1.45 16.21
N GLN A 5 -0.51 1.62 16.09
CA GLN A 5 -1.15 2.08 14.85
C GLN A 5 -0.84 3.56 14.56
N LEU A 6 -0.63 4.38 15.60
CA LEU A 6 -0.28 5.79 15.43
C LEU A 6 1.17 5.99 14.96
N LEU A 7 2.11 5.16 15.44
CA LEU A 7 3.52 5.21 15.02
C LEU A 7 3.75 4.76 13.56
N SER A 8 2.84 3.95 12.99
CA SER A 8 2.82 3.56 11.57
C SER A 8 1.87 4.41 10.70
N GLY A 9 1.16 5.39 11.29
CA GLY A 9 0.18 6.22 10.57
C GLY A 9 -1.10 5.50 10.16
N ARG A 10 -1.38 4.34 10.75
CA ARG A 10 -2.45 3.42 10.35
C ARG A 10 -3.73 3.72 11.14
N LEU A 11 -4.55 4.63 10.64
CA LEU A 11 -5.84 4.98 11.26
C LEU A 11 -6.93 3.95 10.90
N PRO A 12 -7.96 3.73 11.76
CA PRO A 12 -9.07 2.84 11.46
C PRO A 12 -9.82 3.30 10.20
N SER A 13 -10.10 2.36 9.29
CA SER A 13 -10.73 2.61 7.99
C SER A 13 -12.18 3.07 8.16
N ALA A 14 -12.48 4.28 7.70
CA ALA A 14 -13.85 4.76 7.50
C ALA A 14 -14.14 4.77 5.99
N ALA A 15 -15.22 4.12 5.58
CA ALA A 15 -15.68 4.13 4.19
C ALA A 15 -16.12 5.55 3.79
N PHE A 16 -15.46 6.15 2.80
CA PHE A 16 -15.90 7.40 2.19
C PHE A 16 -16.80 7.08 1.00
N ARG A 17 -18.01 7.68 0.95
CA ARG A 17 -18.89 7.62 -0.22
C ARG A 17 -18.42 8.65 -1.26
N THR A 18 -18.04 8.20 -2.45
CA THR A 18 -17.97 9.05 -3.65
C THR A 18 -19.26 8.92 -4.46
N ASP A 19 -19.75 10.03 -5.01
CA ASP A 19 -21.11 10.17 -5.58
C ASP A 19 -21.28 9.55 -6.98
N HIS A 20 -20.38 8.66 -7.40
CA HIS A 20 -20.44 7.98 -8.70
C HIS A 20 -20.12 6.47 -8.57
N GLY A 21 -21.12 5.69 -8.14
CA GLY A 21 -21.35 4.32 -8.63
C GLY A 21 -20.32 3.21 -8.41
N GLY A 22 -19.20 3.42 -7.71
CA GLY A 22 -18.26 2.37 -7.32
C GLY A 22 -17.68 2.65 -5.94
N MET A 23 -17.83 1.73 -4.98
CA MET A 23 -17.14 1.85 -3.69
C MET A 23 -15.65 1.60 -3.91
N VAL A 24 -14.87 2.66 -4.15
CA VAL A 24 -13.42 2.57 -4.00
C VAL A 24 -13.15 2.20 -2.55
N SER A 25 -12.40 1.12 -2.32
CA SER A 25 -12.03 0.74 -0.96
C SER A 25 -11.31 1.90 -0.29
N SER A 26 -11.83 2.38 0.85
CA SER A 26 -11.24 3.48 1.64
C SER A 26 -9.77 3.24 1.99
N ILE A 27 -9.35 1.98 2.04
CA ILE A 27 -7.97 1.56 2.28
C ILE A 27 -7.06 1.96 1.12
N VAL A 28 -7.48 1.80 -0.14
CA VAL A 28 -6.64 2.10 -1.31
C VAL A 28 -6.30 3.59 -1.36
N VAL A 29 -7.31 4.45 -1.21
CA VAL A 29 -7.14 5.91 -1.19
C VAL A 29 -6.28 6.31 0.00
N GLN A 30 -6.58 5.79 1.19
CA GLN A 30 -5.84 6.13 2.40
C GLN A 30 -4.36 5.72 2.31
N TYR A 31 -4.06 4.48 1.92
CA TYR A 31 -2.68 3.98 1.88
C TYR A 31 -1.89 4.59 0.74
N THR A 32 -2.53 4.89 -0.39
CA THR A 32 -1.86 5.65 -1.45
C THR A 32 -1.56 7.08 -1.01
N GLY A 33 -2.49 7.74 -0.30
CA GLY A 33 -2.25 9.05 0.29
C GLY A 33 -1.09 9.05 1.30
N LEU A 34 -1.02 8.02 2.16
CA LEU A 34 0.09 7.83 3.10
C LEU A 34 1.41 7.57 2.37
N LEU A 35 1.41 6.71 1.33
CA LEU A 35 2.60 6.45 0.52
C LEU A 35 3.16 7.74 -0.07
N ARG A 36 2.30 8.65 -0.53
CA ARG A 36 2.73 9.92 -1.16
C ARG A 36 3.20 10.96 -0.16
N THR A 37 2.44 11.15 0.92
CA THR A 37 2.57 12.35 1.76
C THR A 37 3.07 12.11 3.18
N SER A 38 3.04 10.87 3.66
CA SER A 38 3.35 10.60 5.06
C SER A 38 4.84 10.65 5.35
N ASP A 39 5.23 11.32 6.43
CA ASP A 39 6.60 11.34 6.95
C ASP A 39 6.93 10.18 7.91
N TYR A 40 5.98 9.28 8.19
CA TYR A 40 6.27 8.13 9.05
C TYR A 40 7.34 7.23 8.42
N ASP A 41 8.23 6.69 9.26
CA ASP A 41 9.42 5.94 8.82
C ASP A 41 9.09 4.81 7.86
N LEU A 42 7.97 4.10 8.08
CA LEU A 42 7.52 3.01 7.22
C LEU A 42 7.21 3.48 5.80
N TRP A 43 6.42 4.55 5.64
CA TRP A 43 6.01 5.07 4.34
C TRP A 43 7.19 5.74 3.62
N SER A 44 8.01 6.49 4.35
CA SER A 44 9.28 7.03 3.85
C SER A 44 10.19 5.93 3.31
N ARG A 45 10.36 4.85 4.08
CA ARG A 45 11.19 3.72 3.68
C ARG A 45 10.58 2.94 2.51
N LEU A 46 9.26 2.74 2.50
CA LEU A 46 8.58 2.08 1.39
C LEU A 46 8.77 2.85 0.08
N ARG A 47 8.69 4.19 0.08
CA ARG A 47 8.99 5.01 -1.11
C ARG A 47 10.40 4.74 -1.64
N GLU A 48 11.41 4.67 -0.78
CA GLU A 48 12.78 4.33 -1.18
C GLU A 48 12.88 2.94 -1.80
N LEU A 49 12.24 1.95 -1.17
CA LEU A 49 12.25 0.56 -1.64
C LEU A 49 11.54 0.40 -2.99
N LEU A 50 10.41 1.08 -3.21
CA LEU A 50 9.70 1.07 -4.48
C LEU A 50 10.51 1.74 -5.60
N ARG A 51 11.19 2.87 -5.31
CA ARG A 51 12.13 3.50 -6.25
C ARG A 51 13.26 2.56 -6.64
N ALA A 52 13.80 1.80 -5.69
CA ALA A 52 14.82 0.79 -5.97
C ALA A 52 14.31 -0.36 -6.85
N GLN A 53 13.00 -0.65 -6.84
CA GLN A 53 12.35 -1.59 -7.77
C GLN A 53 11.99 -0.95 -9.12
N GLY A 54 12.32 0.33 -9.34
CA GLY A 54 12.00 1.06 -10.56
C GLY A 54 10.58 1.62 -10.63
N LEU A 55 9.85 1.65 -9.50
CA LEU A 55 8.53 2.27 -9.43
C LEU A 55 8.63 3.72 -8.97
N ASP A 56 7.77 4.59 -9.51
CA ASP A 56 7.55 5.94 -9.01
C ASP A 56 6.46 5.92 -7.91
N PRO A 57 6.79 6.21 -6.63
CA PRO A 57 5.80 6.19 -5.55
C PRO A 57 4.66 7.19 -5.73
N ASP A 58 4.87 8.29 -6.45
CA ASP A 58 3.82 9.28 -6.68
C ASP A 58 2.75 8.76 -7.64
N ARG A 59 3.13 7.82 -8.51
CA ARG A 59 2.25 7.18 -9.50
C ARG A 59 1.89 5.73 -9.15
N THR A 60 2.37 5.24 -8.01
CA THR A 60 2.09 3.89 -7.51
C THR A 60 0.84 3.91 -6.64
N ILE A 61 -0.03 2.93 -6.83
CA ILE A 61 -1.25 2.74 -6.03
C ILE A 61 -1.01 1.62 -5.02
N VAL A 62 -1.29 1.87 -3.74
CA VAL A 62 -1.23 0.82 -2.71
C VAL A 62 -2.58 0.14 -2.64
N VAL A 63 -2.62 -1.15 -3.01
CA VAL A 63 -3.84 -1.96 -2.92
C VAL A 63 -4.10 -2.38 -1.48
N ASP A 64 -3.06 -2.88 -0.82
CA ASP A 64 -3.09 -3.23 0.59
C ASP A 64 -1.67 -3.22 1.16
N LEU A 65 -1.60 -3.10 2.48
CA LEU A 65 -0.39 -3.32 3.26
C LEU A 65 -0.85 -3.88 4.59
N LEU A 66 -0.95 -5.20 4.73
CA LEU A 66 -1.52 -5.90 5.88
C LEU A 66 -0.43 -6.31 6.87
N GLN A 67 -0.61 -5.98 8.15
CA GLN A 67 0.27 -6.51 9.19
C GLN A 67 -0.09 -7.96 9.51
N GLU A 68 0.78 -8.89 9.12
CA GLU A 68 0.70 -10.29 9.49
C GLU A 68 1.77 -10.56 10.54
N GLY A 69 1.39 -10.53 11.82
CA GLY A 69 2.32 -10.83 12.91
C GLY A 69 3.27 -9.69 13.32
N PRO A 70 4.34 -10.02 14.08
CA PRO A 70 5.14 -9.05 14.81
C PRO A 70 6.35 -8.49 14.04
N ASP A 71 6.70 -9.06 12.89
CA ASP A 71 7.96 -8.79 12.19
C ASP A 71 7.81 -8.46 10.71
N HIS A 72 6.58 -8.54 10.15
CA HIS A 72 6.34 -8.23 8.75
C HIS A 72 4.98 -7.61 8.42
N GLU A 73 4.92 -7.02 7.24
CA GLU A 73 3.70 -6.59 6.57
C GLU A 73 3.69 -7.11 5.13
N ASP A 74 2.58 -7.72 4.72
CA ASP A 74 2.35 -8.15 3.35
C ASP A 74 1.67 -7.04 2.55
N GLY A 75 2.28 -6.66 1.43
CA GLY A 75 1.82 -5.55 0.61
C GLY A 75 1.52 -5.95 -0.82
N GLN A 76 0.64 -5.17 -1.44
CA GLN A 76 0.38 -5.24 -2.88
C GLN A 76 0.23 -3.84 -3.46
N VAL A 77 0.90 -3.59 -4.58
CA VAL A 77 0.89 -2.29 -5.29
C VAL A 77 0.60 -2.46 -6.78
N ILE A 78 0.13 -1.39 -7.42
CA ILE A 78 -0.05 -1.27 -8.86
C ILE A 78 0.86 -0.15 -9.36
N SER A 79 1.69 -0.44 -10.38
CA SER A 79 2.52 0.58 -11.05
C SER A 79 1.69 1.47 -11.97
N GLU A 80 2.26 2.58 -12.43
CA GLU A 80 1.64 3.46 -13.45
C GLU A 80 1.21 2.69 -14.72
N GLU A 81 1.96 1.68 -15.11
CA GLU A 81 1.68 0.86 -16.29
C GLU A 81 0.62 -0.23 -16.03
N GLY A 82 0.07 -0.29 -14.81
CA GLY A 82 -0.93 -1.26 -14.41
C GLY A 82 -0.37 -2.65 -14.05
N ARG A 83 0.95 -2.77 -13.82
CA ARG A 83 1.54 -4.02 -13.32
C ARG A 83 1.26 -4.18 -11.84
N VAL A 84 0.89 -5.39 -11.42
CA VAL A 84 0.52 -5.69 -10.03
C VAL A 84 1.66 -6.45 -9.37
N TYR A 85 2.19 -5.92 -8.27
CA TYR A 85 3.27 -6.54 -7.51
C TYR A 85 2.82 -6.86 -6.10
N ARG A 86 3.22 -8.03 -5.61
CA ARG A 86 3.09 -8.43 -4.21
C ARG A 86 4.47 -8.50 -3.57
N PHE A 87 4.55 -8.17 -2.28
CA PHE A 87 5.80 -8.19 -1.51
C PHE A 87 5.53 -8.41 -0.02
N THR A 88 6.60 -8.66 0.72
CA THR A 88 6.61 -8.66 2.18
C THR A 88 7.67 -7.67 2.68
N LEU A 89 7.31 -6.81 3.63
CA LEU A 89 8.24 -5.91 4.31
C LEU A 89 8.61 -6.49 5.67
N TYR A 90 9.89 -6.77 5.88
CA TYR A 90 10.40 -7.22 7.18
C TYR A 90 11.09 -6.08 7.93
N TYR A 91 10.76 -5.91 9.20
CA TYR A 91 11.43 -4.97 10.10
C TYR A 91 11.17 -5.28 11.57
N ASP A 92 12.06 -4.81 12.45
CA ASP A 92 11.84 -4.93 13.90
C ASP A 92 10.79 -3.92 14.36
N GLN A 93 9.58 -4.39 14.63
CA GLN A 93 8.49 -3.53 15.12
C GLN A 93 8.62 -3.15 16.60
N ALA A 94 9.48 -3.83 17.36
CA ALA A 94 9.70 -3.52 18.77
C ALA A 94 10.73 -2.40 18.94
N ALA A 95 11.63 -2.24 17.99
CA ALA A 95 12.61 -1.16 17.98
C ALA A 95 11.97 0.20 17.66
N GLU A 96 12.37 1.22 18.41
CA GLU A 96 12.09 2.61 18.07
C GLU A 96 12.69 2.90 16.68
N HIS A 97 11.86 3.41 15.76
CA HIS A 97 12.22 3.63 14.36
C HIS A 97 12.64 2.38 13.57
N GLY A 98 12.28 1.17 14.02
CA GLY A 98 12.70 -0.07 13.34
C GLY A 98 12.26 -0.16 11.87
N ALA A 99 11.16 0.50 11.51
CA ALA A 99 10.68 0.62 10.13
C ALA A 99 11.69 1.29 9.18
N ARG A 100 12.64 2.11 9.67
CA ARG A 100 13.73 2.66 8.83
C ARG A 100 14.64 1.59 8.27
N SER A 101 14.78 0.47 8.98
CA SER A 101 15.57 -0.69 8.56
C SER A 101 14.77 -1.67 7.70
N ALA A 102 13.53 -1.33 7.34
CA ALA A 102 12.69 -2.24 6.57
C ALA A 102 13.35 -2.66 5.27
N ARG A 103 13.20 -3.95 4.97
CA ARG A 103 13.67 -4.59 3.75
C ARG A 103 12.49 -5.20 3.01
N LEU A 104 12.52 -5.07 1.70
CA LEU A 104 11.55 -5.68 0.81
C LEU A 104 12.02 -7.09 0.47
N ASP A 105 11.13 -8.07 0.63
CA ASP A 105 11.31 -9.45 0.23
C ASP A 105 10.09 -9.95 -0.56
N HIS A 106 10.19 -11.15 -1.13
CA HIS A 106 9.12 -11.81 -1.88
C HIS A 106 8.49 -10.95 -3.00
N TRP A 107 9.26 -10.03 -3.58
CA TRP A 107 8.84 -9.19 -4.71
C TRP A 107 8.44 -10.06 -5.90
N THR A 108 7.14 -10.08 -6.21
CA THR A 108 6.58 -10.95 -7.24
C THR A 108 5.63 -10.16 -8.12
N ASP A 109 5.87 -10.17 -9.42
CA ASP A 109 4.88 -9.72 -10.40
C ASP A 109 3.75 -10.75 -10.51
N ILE A 110 2.53 -10.32 -10.21
CA ILE A 110 1.31 -11.12 -10.25
C ILE A 110 0.28 -10.56 -11.25
N THR A 111 0.70 -9.73 -12.20
CA THR A 111 -0.16 -9.05 -13.19
C THR A 111 -1.12 -10.00 -13.90
N ASP A 112 -0.68 -11.22 -14.23
CA ASP A 112 -1.52 -12.20 -14.93
C ASP A 112 -2.41 -13.05 -14.00
N SER A 113 -2.27 -12.90 -12.68
CA SER A 113 -2.88 -13.81 -11.71
C SER A 113 -3.64 -13.14 -10.56
N TRP A 114 -3.53 -11.82 -10.39
CA TRP A 114 -4.14 -11.08 -9.28
C TRP A 114 -5.66 -11.32 -9.15
N ARG A 115 -6.37 -11.56 -10.27
CA ARG A 115 -7.81 -11.84 -10.31
C ARG A 115 -8.22 -13.11 -9.54
N ARG A 116 -7.27 -14.01 -9.26
CA ARG A 116 -7.50 -15.27 -8.53
C ARG A 116 -7.14 -15.18 -7.04
N GLY A 117 -6.50 -14.08 -6.61
CA GLY A 117 -6.05 -13.90 -5.24
C GLY A 117 -7.15 -13.40 -4.29
N SER A 118 -6.89 -13.47 -2.99
CA SER A 118 -7.78 -12.93 -1.94
C SER A 118 -8.00 -11.42 -2.07
N LEU A 119 -7.06 -10.69 -2.69
CA LEU A 119 -7.16 -9.25 -2.94
C LEU A 119 -7.83 -8.89 -4.27
N ALA A 120 -8.42 -9.85 -5.01
CA ALA A 120 -8.95 -9.60 -6.35
C ALA A 120 -9.93 -8.43 -6.42
N THR A 121 -10.94 -8.39 -5.53
CA THR A 121 -11.92 -7.30 -5.51
C THR A 121 -11.27 -5.95 -5.23
N ARG A 122 -10.39 -5.87 -4.22
CA ARG A 122 -9.71 -4.61 -3.87
C ARG A 122 -8.75 -4.14 -4.98
N THR A 123 -8.11 -5.07 -5.67
CA THR A 123 -7.24 -4.77 -6.82
C THR A 123 -8.06 -4.21 -7.97
N ALA A 124 -9.26 -4.75 -8.23
CA ALA A 124 -10.17 -4.21 -9.23
C ALA A 124 -10.64 -2.79 -8.87
N ASP A 125 -10.99 -2.54 -7.59
CA ASP A 125 -11.35 -1.20 -7.11
C ASP A 125 -10.18 -0.21 -7.26
N ALA A 126 -8.94 -0.66 -7.01
CA ALA A 126 -7.75 0.15 -7.19
C ALA A 126 -7.49 0.52 -8.65
N PHE A 127 -7.70 -0.41 -9.59
CA PHE A 127 -7.66 -0.10 -11.04
C PHE A 127 -8.74 0.89 -11.47
N ALA A 128 -9.95 0.75 -10.93
CA ALA A 128 -11.04 1.69 -11.20
C ALA A 128 -10.69 3.10 -10.70
N TRP A 129 -10.10 3.20 -9.50
CA TRP A 129 -9.65 4.47 -8.94
C TRP A 129 -8.47 5.07 -9.71
N MET A 130 -7.49 4.27 -10.12
CA MET A 130 -6.36 4.70 -10.93
C MET A 130 -6.79 5.33 -12.27
N SER A 131 -7.90 4.84 -12.82
CA SER A 131 -8.49 5.39 -14.06
C SER A 131 -9.31 6.67 -13.83
N SER A 132 -9.51 7.08 -12.57
CA SER A 132 -10.22 8.29 -12.17
C SER A 132 -9.26 9.48 -12.04
N PRO A 133 -9.68 10.70 -12.40
CA PRO A 133 -8.88 11.92 -12.24
C PRO A 133 -8.47 12.21 -10.78
N GLU A 134 -9.20 11.66 -9.80
CA GLU A 134 -8.89 11.81 -8.36
C GLU A 134 -7.59 11.12 -7.93
N SER A 135 -7.05 10.21 -8.74
CA SER A 135 -5.81 9.49 -8.42
C SER A 135 -4.54 10.30 -8.64
N LEU A 136 -4.62 11.46 -9.30
CA LEU A 136 -3.48 12.33 -9.67
C LEU A 136 -3.22 13.47 -8.67
N THR A 137 -4.12 13.68 -7.72
CA THR A 137 -4.00 14.64 -6.60
C THR A 137 -3.40 14.01 -5.36
#